data_AF-A0A952KBX1-F1
#
_entry.id   AF-A0A952KBX1-F1
#
_cell.length_a   1.000
_cell.length_b   1.000
_cell.length_c   1.000
_cell.angle_alpha   90.00
_cell.angle_beta   90.00
_cell.angle_gamma   90.00
#
_symmetry.space_group_name_H-M   'P 1'
#
loop_
_entity.id
_entity.type
_entity.pdbx_description
1 polymer ?
#
loop_
_entity_poly.entity_id
_entity_poly.type
_entity_poly.pdbx_seq_one_letter_code
_entity_poly.pdbx_strand_id
1 'polypeptide(L)'
;MDSAATLQETILDNLKSRKWRAVTQTVGSGTYVSAHIAEALATTAEGGPVRSASPSELMSARLALEPAIIDMVIGNANSADFERMHECCNKAEAATTLEDFERWDSLLHEVIADSAHNSFISGVFRLMNQARSDAEWGMLKRRSATPERRLEYQHEHRSLVEALQQRDAIRARELCIDHLVHVRVNMLGS
;
A
#
# COMPACT_ATOMS: atom_id res chain seq x y z
N MET A 1 42.67 11.14 -6.54
CA MET A 1 42.32 9.72 -6.34
C MET A 1 40.97 9.49 -6.96
N ASP A 2 40.87 8.47 -7.81
CA ASP A 2 39.82 8.34 -8.82
C ASP A 2 38.51 7.82 -8.21
N SER A 3 37.49 8.68 -8.15
CA SER A 3 36.20 8.41 -7.48
C SER A 3 35.48 7.18 -8.03
N ALA A 4 35.74 6.83 -9.30
CA ALA A 4 35.16 5.66 -9.94
C ALA A 4 35.73 4.34 -9.38
N ALA A 5 37.03 4.31 -9.09
CA ALA A 5 37.69 3.12 -8.54
C ALA A 5 37.19 2.83 -7.11
N THR A 6 37.06 3.87 -6.29
CA THR A 6 36.53 3.75 -4.92
C THR A 6 35.06 3.31 -4.91
N LEU A 7 34.24 3.80 -5.84
CA LEU A 7 32.85 3.40 -5.98
C LEU A 7 32.74 1.92 -6.39
N GLN A 8 33.55 1.51 -7.35
CA GLN A 8 33.59 0.12 -7.81
C GLN A 8 33.98 -0.84 -6.68
N GLU A 9 35.00 -0.50 -5.90
CA GLU A 9 35.45 -1.30 -4.76
C GLU A 9 34.36 -1.38 -3.68
N THR A 10 33.72 -0.26 -3.36
CA THR A 10 32.61 -0.20 -2.39
C THR A 10 31.41 -1.06 -2.83
N ILE A 11 31.06 -1.03 -4.11
CA ILE A 11 29.97 -1.85 -4.67
C ILE A 11 30.33 -3.34 -4.55
N LEU A 12 31.55 -3.71 -4.91
CA LEU A 12 32.00 -5.10 -4.85
C LEU A 12 32.04 -5.62 -3.41
N ASP A 13 32.46 -4.81 -2.46
CA ASP A 13 32.48 -5.19 -1.04
C ASP A 13 31.06 -5.33 -0.47
N ASN A 14 30.12 -4.47 -0.89
CA ASN A 14 28.72 -4.61 -0.50
C ASN A 14 28.11 -5.91 -1.05
N LEU A 15 28.38 -6.22 -2.33
CA LEU A 15 27.89 -7.43 -2.98
C LEU A 15 28.52 -8.71 -2.40
N LYS A 16 29.78 -8.67 -1.95
CA LYS A 16 30.46 -9.79 -1.26
C LYS A 16 30.03 -9.94 0.20
N SER A 17 29.46 -8.90 0.80
CA SER A 17 29.12 -8.89 2.22
C SER A 17 28.23 -10.07 2.60
N ARG A 18 28.28 -10.46 3.89
CA ARG A 18 27.45 -11.55 4.44
C ARG A 18 25.95 -11.38 4.17
N LYS A 19 25.49 -10.15 3.94
CA LYS A 19 24.09 -9.81 3.63
C LYS A 19 23.67 -10.28 2.23
N TRP A 20 24.54 -10.14 1.24
CA TRP A 20 24.17 -10.40 -0.16
C TRP A 20 24.83 -11.65 -0.73
N ARG A 21 26.09 -11.94 -0.38
CA ARG A 21 26.89 -13.05 -0.92
C ARG A 21 26.69 -13.22 -2.43
N ALA A 22 26.54 -12.10 -3.12
CA ALA A 22 26.01 -11.96 -4.46
C ALA A 22 27.03 -12.35 -5.52
N VAL A 23 28.29 -12.10 -5.21
CA VAL A 23 29.42 -12.30 -6.11
C VAL A 23 30.58 -12.95 -5.38
N THR A 24 31.33 -13.76 -6.10
CA THR A 24 32.60 -14.34 -5.66
C THR A 24 33.69 -13.82 -6.58
N GLN A 25 34.85 -13.50 -6.03
CA GLN A 25 35.99 -13.03 -6.81
C GLN A 25 37.16 -13.99 -6.62
N THR A 26 37.72 -14.44 -7.73
CA THR A 26 38.93 -15.28 -7.74
C THR A 26 40.09 -14.40 -8.24
N VAL A 27 41.16 -14.32 -7.45
CA VAL A 27 42.34 -13.51 -7.78
C VAL A 27 42.87 -13.94 -9.15
N GLY A 28 42.95 -13.01 -10.09
CA GLY A 28 43.43 -13.26 -11.45
C GLY A 28 42.39 -13.78 -12.47
N SER A 29 41.15 -14.06 -12.06
CA SER A 29 40.11 -14.60 -12.97
C SER A 29 38.85 -13.74 -13.10
N GLY A 30 38.68 -12.73 -12.24
CA GLY A 30 37.55 -11.79 -12.31
C GLY A 30 36.46 -12.05 -11.25
N THR A 31 35.33 -11.37 -11.43
CA THR A 31 34.17 -11.41 -10.51
C THR A 31 33.04 -12.20 -11.14
N TYR A 32 32.53 -13.19 -10.41
CA TYR A 32 31.47 -14.09 -10.86
C TYR A 32 30.24 -13.96 -9.97
N VAL A 33 29.06 -14.15 -10.55
CA VAL A 33 27.81 -14.23 -9.79
C VAL A 33 27.81 -15.51 -8.96
N SER A 34 27.50 -15.38 -7.67
CA SER A 34 27.45 -16.50 -6.73
C SER A 34 26.17 -17.30 -6.89
N ALA A 35 26.23 -18.64 -6.77
CA ALA A 35 25.04 -19.49 -6.77
C ALA A 35 24.04 -19.12 -5.64
N HIS A 36 24.51 -18.50 -4.55
CA HIS A 36 23.67 -18.04 -3.45
C HIS A 36 22.85 -16.79 -3.78
N ILE A 37 23.16 -16.05 -4.85
CA ILE A 37 22.28 -14.93 -5.23
C ILE A 37 20.92 -15.43 -5.69
N ALA A 38 20.85 -16.63 -6.28
CA ALA A 38 19.57 -17.21 -6.69
C ALA A 38 18.69 -17.49 -5.46
N GLU A 39 19.27 -18.00 -4.37
CA GLU A 39 18.58 -18.19 -3.08
C GLU A 39 18.23 -16.86 -2.38
N ALA A 40 19.15 -15.89 -2.39
CA ALA A 40 18.91 -14.57 -1.81
C ALA A 40 17.83 -13.78 -2.58
N LEU A 41 17.84 -13.90 -3.91
CA LEU A 41 16.81 -13.32 -4.76
C LEU A 41 15.49 -14.09 -4.63
N ALA A 42 15.52 -15.41 -4.52
CA ALA A 42 14.34 -16.23 -4.25
C ALA A 42 13.71 -15.87 -2.90
N THR A 43 14.48 -15.65 -1.84
CA THR A 43 13.94 -15.19 -0.54
C THR A 43 13.43 -13.74 -0.55
N THR A 44 13.86 -12.92 -1.50
CA THR A 44 13.23 -11.60 -1.76
C THR A 44 12.05 -11.66 -2.75
N ALA A 45 11.98 -12.70 -3.59
CA ALA A 45 10.97 -12.89 -4.63
C ALA A 45 9.79 -13.78 -4.18
N GLU A 46 10.04 -14.72 -3.28
CA GLU A 46 9.06 -15.34 -2.40
C GLU A 46 8.62 -14.25 -1.44
N GLY A 47 7.54 -13.58 -1.82
CA GLY A 47 7.04 -12.42 -1.12
C GLY A 47 7.05 -12.61 0.38
N GLY A 48 7.71 -11.67 1.07
CA GLY A 48 7.82 -11.69 2.52
C GLY A 48 6.47 -11.83 3.23
N PRO A 49 6.47 -12.06 4.55
CA PRO A 49 5.32 -12.50 5.38
C PRO A 49 4.00 -11.70 5.25
N VAL A 50 4.02 -10.57 4.56
CA VAL A 50 2.83 -9.79 4.19
C VAL A 50 2.00 -10.45 3.09
N ARG A 51 2.61 -11.19 2.15
CA ARG A 51 1.87 -11.90 1.08
C ARG A 51 1.12 -13.14 1.55
N SER A 52 1.17 -13.44 2.84
CA SER A 52 0.46 -14.54 3.48
C SER A 52 -0.60 -14.08 4.48
N ALA A 53 -0.87 -12.78 4.59
CA ALA A 53 -1.90 -12.28 5.50
C ALA A 53 -3.30 -12.63 4.99
N SER A 54 -4.09 -13.31 5.80
CA SER A 54 -5.48 -13.63 5.47
C SER A 54 -6.33 -12.35 5.41
N PRO A 55 -7.48 -12.37 4.70
CA PRO A 55 -8.37 -11.21 4.63
C PRO A 55 -8.86 -10.70 5.99
N SER A 56 -9.01 -11.58 6.99
CA SER A 56 -9.41 -11.19 8.35
C SER A 56 -8.27 -10.51 9.12
N GLU A 57 -7.03 -10.99 8.98
CA GLU A 57 -5.84 -10.35 9.55
C GLU A 57 -5.62 -8.97 8.95
N LEU A 58 -5.74 -8.86 7.62
CA LEU A 58 -5.61 -7.59 6.93
C LEU A 58 -6.71 -6.60 7.37
N MET A 59 -7.97 -7.02 7.46
CA MET A 59 -9.04 -6.15 7.99
C MET A 59 -8.79 -5.70 9.44
N SER A 60 -8.22 -6.57 10.28
CA SER A 60 -7.86 -6.21 11.65
C SER A 60 -6.76 -5.15 11.70
N ALA A 61 -5.74 -5.29 10.84
CA ALA A 61 -4.69 -4.28 10.69
C ALA A 61 -5.24 -2.95 10.17
N ARG A 62 -6.15 -2.98 9.18
CA ARG A 62 -6.81 -1.78 8.64
C ARG A 62 -7.58 -1.02 9.71
N LEU A 63 -8.40 -1.71 10.50
CA LEU A 63 -9.18 -1.12 11.59
C LEU A 63 -8.30 -0.49 12.69
N ALA A 64 -7.10 -1.03 12.92
CA ALA A 64 -6.16 -0.48 13.89
C ALA A 64 -5.37 0.72 13.34
N LEU A 65 -4.97 0.68 12.07
CA LEU A 65 -4.01 1.62 11.50
C LEU A 65 -4.67 2.78 10.78
N GLU A 66 -5.66 2.53 9.91
CA GLU A 66 -6.22 3.59 9.06
C GLU A 66 -6.84 4.74 9.87
N PRO A 67 -7.64 4.49 10.94
CA PRO A 67 -8.18 5.59 11.75
C PRO A 67 -7.10 6.43 12.46
N ALA A 68 -5.94 5.86 12.76
CA ALA A 68 -4.81 6.60 13.33
C ALA A 68 -4.05 7.40 12.25
N ILE A 69 -3.98 6.86 11.02
CA ILE A 69 -3.43 7.58 9.87
C ILE A 69 -4.28 8.81 9.54
N ILE A 70 -5.61 8.73 9.67
CA ILE A 70 -6.52 9.87 9.47
C ILE A 70 -6.12 11.09 10.33
N ASP A 71 -5.72 10.89 11.59
CA ASP A 71 -5.26 11.99 12.45
C ASP A 71 -4.01 12.68 11.88
N MET A 72 -3.08 11.89 11.34
CA MET A 72 -1.89 12.43 10.70
C MET A 72 -2.25 13.19 9.42
N VAL A 73 -3.16 12.67 8.61
CA VAL A 73 -3.65 13.34 7.39
C VAL A 73 -4.28 14.70 7.74
N ILE A 74 -5.09 14.76 8.79
CA ILE A 74 -5.73 16.01 9.22
C ILE A 74 -4.71 17.05 9.66
N GLY A 75 -3.60 16.64 10.29
CA GLY A 75 -2.54 17.58 10.66
C GLY A 75 -1.67 18.06 9.50
N ASN A 76 -1.49 17.24 8.45
CA ASN A 76 -0.42 17.41 7.47
C ASN A 76 -0.88 17.69 6.03
N ALA A 77 -2.04 17.17 5.62
CA ALA A 77 -2.47 17.24 4.22
C ALA A 77 -2.54 18.70 3.73
N ASN A 78 -2.29 18.94 2.45
CA ASN A 78 -2.36 20.27 1.83
C ASN A 78 -3.44 20.34 0.75
N SER A 79 -3.63 21.49 0.11
CA SER A 79 -4.67 21.66 -0.93
C SER A 79 -4.50 20.72 -2.13
N ALA A 80 -3.27 20.48 -2.58
CA ALA A 80 -2.98 19.57 -3.69
C ALA A 80 -3.28 18.10 -3.32
N ASP A 81 -3.21 17.74 -2.04
CA ASP A 81 -3.64 16.43 -1.57
C ASP A 81 -5.16 16.26 -1.73
N PHE A 82 -5.93 17.25 -1.27
CA PHE A 82 -7.39 17.21 -1.39
C PHE A 82 -7.86 17.24 -2.83
N GLU A 83 -7.19 17.99 -3.71
CA GLU A 83 -7.46 17.96 -5.15
C GLU A 83 -7.29 16.54 -5.72
N ARG A 84 -6.21 15.84 -5.35
CA ARG A 84 -5.97 14.46 -5.76
C ARG A 84 -7.00 13.49 -5.18
N MET A 85 -7.42 13.67 -3.92
CA MET A 85 -8.48 12.86 -3.31
C MET A 85 -9.80 13.04 -4.07
N HIS A 86 -10.19 14.28 -4.36
CA HIS A 86 -11.40 14.57 -5.13
C HIS A 86 -11.33 14.01 -6.56
N GLU A 87 -10.18 14.07 -7.22
CA GLU A 87 -9.99 13.44 -8.52
C GLU A 87 -10.25 11.93 -8.43
N CYS A 88 -9.68 11.25 -7.43
CA CYS A 88 -9.90 9.81 -7.24
C CYS A 88 -11.39 9.49 -7.04
N CYS A 89 -12.09 10.24 -6.18
CA CYS A 89 -13.54 10.05 -6.00
C CYS A 89 -14.32 10.28 -7.31
N ASN A 90 -14.05 11.37 -8.04
CA ASN A 90 -14.74 11.68 -9.29
C ASN A 90 -14.53 10.57 -10.33
N LYS A 91 -13.31 10.03 -10.43
CA LYS A 91 -12.99 8.95 -11.35
C LYS A 91 -13.60 7.61 -10.92
N ALA A 92 -13.62 7.32 -9.62
CA ALA A 92 -14.29 6.14 -9.07
C ALA A 92 -15.80 6.17 -9.30
N GLU A 93 -16.43 7.34 -9.16
CA GLU A 93 -17.85 7.59 -9.43
C GLU A 93 -18.17 7.45 -10.92
N ALA A 94 -17.32 7.97 -11.80
CA ALA A 94 -17.49 7.89 -13.25
C ALA A 94 -17.15 6.52 -13.87
N ALA A 95 -16.51 5.62 -13.13
CA ALA A 95 -16.08 4.32 -13.66
C ALA A 95 -17.28 3.47 -14.13
N THR A 96 -17.17 2.83 -15.28
CA THR A 96 -18.23 1.95 -15.82
C THR A 96 -17.95 0.47 -15.58
N THR A 97 -16.71 0.15 -15.20
CA THR A 97 -16.26 -1.21 -14.91
C THR A 97 -15.88 -1.36 -13.43
N LEU A 98 -15.95 -2.59 -12.93
CA LEU A 98 -15.48 -2.90 -11.58
C LEU A 98 -13.97 -2.67 -11.46
N GLU A 99 -13.20 -3.03 -12.48
CA GLU A 99 -11.74 -2.87 -12.51
C GLU A 99 -11.34 -1.39 -12.40
N ASP A 100 -11.98 -0.51 -13.18
CA ASP A 100 -11.72 0.93 -13.10
C ASP A 100 -12.08 1.48 -11.72
N PHE A 101 -13.22 1.06 -11.15
CA PHE A 101 -13.59 1.45 -9.80
C PHE A 101 -12.55 0.99 -8.78
N GLU A 102 -12.12 -0.27 -8.81
CA GLU A 102 -11.14 -0.83 -7.89
C GLU A 102 -9.78 -0.14 -7.99
N ARG A 103 -9.40 0.29 -9.19
CA ARG A 103 -8.19 1.08 -9.42
C ARG A 103 -8.28 2.43 -8.71
N TRP A 104 -9.36 3.17 -8.91
CA TRP A 104 -9.53 4.50 -8.30
C TRP A 104 -9.81 4.44 -6.79
N ASP A 105 -10.50 3.41 -6.32
CA ASP A 105 -10.62 3.05 -4.89
C ASP A 105 -9.22 2.86 -4.29
N SER A 106 -8.40 1.98 -4.86
CA SER A 106 -7.06 1.70 -4.35
C SER A 106 -6.16 2.94 -4.35
N LEU A 107 -6.26 3.78 -5.39
CA LEU A 107 -5.51 5.03 -5.48
C LEU A 107 -5.98 6.07 -4.46
N LEU A 108 -7.28 6.20 -4.22
CA LEU A 108 -7.81 7.11 -3.19
C LEU A 108 -7.20 6.78 -1.82
N HIS A 109 -7.24 5.49 -1.46
CA HIS A 109 -6.66 4.96 -0.23
C HIS A 109 -5.17 5.31 -0.10
N GLU A 110 -4.39 5.13 -1.17
CA GLU A 110 -2.96 5.50 -1.20
C GLU A 110 -2.73 7.01 -1.07
N VAL A 111 -3.52 7.83 -1.78
CA VAL A 111 -3.44 9.30 -1.70
C VAL A 111 -3.75 9.77 -0.27
N ILE A 112 -4.78 9.22 0.38
CA ILE A 112 -5.09 9.54 1.78
C ILE A 112 -3.88 9.25 2.66
N ALA A 113 -3.29 8.05 2.59
CA ALA A 113 -2.14 7.69 3.40
C ALA A 113 -0.91 8.58 3.14
N ASP A 114 -0.61 8.89 1.87
CA ASP A 114 0.51 9.76 1.48
C ASP A 114 0.33 11.22 1.94
N SER A 115 -0.91 11.64 2.16
CA SER A 115 -1.26 12.97 2.67
C SER A 115 -0.95 13.14 4.16
N ALA A 116 -0.58 12.05 4.86
CA ALA A 116 0.05 12.14 6.17
C ALA A 116 1.46 12.75 6.10
N HIS A 117 2.04 12.87 4.89
CA HIS A 117 3.41 13.34 4.64
C HIS A 117 4.47 12.66 5.50
N ASN A 118 4.25 11.38 5.76
CA ASN A 118 5.11 10.53 6.56
C ASN A 118 5.52 9.31 5.73
N SER A 119 6.75 9.30 5.25
CA SER A 119 7.26 8.27 4.34
C SER A 119 7.24 6.85 4.93
N PHE A 120 7.33 6.72 6.27
CA PHE A 120 7.18 5.44 6.95
C PHE A 120 5.74 4.94 6.89
N ILE A 121 4.76 5.81 7.17
CA ILE A 121 3.34 5.49 7.08
C ILE A 121 2.94 5.13 5.65
N SER A 122 3.39 5.90 4.67
CA SER A 122 3.23 5.57 3.25
C SER A 122 3.78 4.17 2.92
N GLY A 123 4.92 3.80 3.50
CA GLY A 123 5.51 2.47 3.35
C GLY A 123 4.65 1.35 3.94
N VAL A 124 4.16 1.54 5.18
CA VAL A 124 3.24 0.60 5.85
C VAL A 124 1.94 0.45 5.04
N PHE A 125 1.39 1.55 4.54
CA PHE A 125 0.15 1.51 3.77
C PHE A 125 0.32 0.80 2.43
N ARG A 126 1.42 1.04 1.71
CA ARG A 126 1.74 0.30 0.48
C ARG A 126 1.85 -1.19 0.73
N LEU A 127 2.38 -1.60 1.88
CA LEU A 127 2.46 -3.00 2.28
C LEU A 127 1.06 -3.61 2.47
N MET A 128 0.14 -2.88 3.10
CA MET A 128 -1.27 -3.28 3.22
C MET A 128 -1.97 -3.35 1.85
N ASN A 129 -1.72 -2.40 0.96
CA ASN A 129 -2.26 -2.40 -0.41
C ASN A 129 -1.73 -3.59 -1.24
N GLN A 130 -0.48 -4.00 -1.06
CA GLN A 130 0.05 -5.20 -1.69
C GLN A 130 -0.69 -6.45 -1.21
N ALA A 131 -0.94 -6.59 0.10
CA ALA A 131 -1.76 -7.69 0.63
C ALA A 131 -3.21 -7.65 0.09
N ARG A 132 -3.80 -6.45 -0.09
CA ARG A 132 -5.13 -6.31 -0.75
C ARG A 132 -5.13 -6.79 -2.21
N SER A 133 -3.98 -6.78 -2.88
CA SER A 133 -3.86 -7.22 -4.27
C SER A 133 -3.67 -8.73 -4.42
N ASP A 134 -3.48 -9.47 -3.32
CA ASP A 134 -3.34 -10.92 -3.36
C ASP A 134 -4.65 -11.63 -3.73
N ALA A 135 -4.51 -12.82 -4.34
CA ALA A 135 -5.61 -13.50 -5.03
C ALA A 135 -6.80 -13.86 -4.13
N GLU A 136 -6.54 -14.23 -2.87
CA GLU A 136 -7.59 -14.58 -1.90
C GLU A 136 -8.49 -13.38 -1.58
N TRP A 137 -7.88 -12.22 -1.32
CA TRP A 137 -8.61 -10.97 -1.12
C TRP A 137 -9.40 -10.59 -2.37
N GLY A 138 -8.76 -10.62 -3.55
CA GLY A 138 -9.40 -10.29 -4.82
C GLY A 138 -10.62 -11.16 -5.12
N MET A 139 -10.61 -12.45 -4.75
CA MET A 139 -11.78 -13.32 -4.90
C MET A 139 -12.95 -12.91 -4.00
N LEU A 140 -12.69 -12.60 -2.73
CA LEU A 140 -13.74 -12.16 -1.81
C LEU A 140 -14.32 -10.80 -2.24
N LYS A 141 -13.46 -9.87 -2.68
CA LYS A 141 -13.88 -8.56 -3.17
C LYS A 141 -14.77 -8.67 -4.40
N ARG A 142 -14.42 -9.51 -5.38
CA ARG A 142 -15.26 -9.77 -6.56
C ARG A 142 -16.62 -10.37 -6.21
N ARG A 143 -16.69 -11.23 -5.19
CA ARG A 143 -17.97 -11.77 -4.71
C ARG A 143 -18.82 -10.72 -4.01
N SER A 144 -18.19 -9.75 -3.33
CA SER A 144 -18.89 -8.74 -2.56
C SER A 144 -19.24 -7.48 -3.35
N ALA A 145 -18.65 -7.26 -4.53
CA ALA A 145 -18.78 -6.03 -5.33
C ALA A 145 -20.06 -5.96 -6.20
N THR A 146 -21.22 -5.79 -5.56
CA THR A 146 -22.48 -5.46 -6.28
C THR A 146 -22.52 -3.96 -6.65
N PRO A 147 -23.31 -3.56 -7.66
CA PRO A 147 -23.49 -2.14 -8.00
C PRO A 147 -23.97 -1.28 -6.83
N GLU A 148 -24.84 -1.82 -5.98
CA GLU A 148 -25.40 -1.12 -4.82
C GLU A 148 -24.30 -0.83 -3.79
N ARG A 149 -23.52 -1.85 -3.42
CA ARG A 149 -22.39 -1.71 -2.49
C ARG A 149 -21.33 -0.76 -3.01
N ARG A 150 -21.12 -0.76 -4.33
CA ARG A 150 -20.21 0.19 -4.97
C ARG A 150 -20.68 1.63 -4.78
N LEU A 151 -21.97 1.91 -4.97
CA LEU A 151 -22.54 3.24 -4.74
C LEU A 151 -22.40 3.67 -3.27
N GLU A 152 -22.61 2.75 -2.34
CA GLU A 152 -22.41 3.00 -0.90
C GLU A 152 -20.95 3.37 -0.61
N TYR A 153 -19.98 2.60 -1.10
CA TYR A 153 -18.56 2.90 -0.92
C TYR A 153 -18.16 4.26 -1.53
N GLN A 154 -18.69 4.61 -2.69
CA GLN A 154 -18.44 5.92 -3.31
C GLN A 154 -18.94 7.06 -2.41
N HIS A 155 -20.12 6.91 -1.82
CA HIS A 155 -20.68 7.90 -0.90
C HIS A 155 -19.87 8.02 0.41
N GLU A 156 -19.44 6.88 0.97
CA GLU A 156 -18.58 6.84 2.15
C GLU A 156 -17.23 7.53 1.90
N HIS A 157 -16.59 7.22 0.77
CA HIS A 157 -15.34 7.85 0.36
C HIS A 157 -15.47 9.35 0.18
N ARG A 158 -16.53 9.81 -0.51
CA ARG A 158 -16.81 11.23 -0.69
C ARG A 158 -16.95 11.94 0.66
N SER A 159 -17.76 11.37 1.56
CA SER A 159 -18.00 11.92 2.89
C SER A 159 -16.71 11.99 3.72
N LEU A 160 -15.86 10.96 3.63
CA LEU A 160 -14.57 10.94 4.31
C LEU A 160 -13.64 12.04 3.81
N VAL A 161 -13.52 12.21 2.48
CA VAL A 161 -12.68 13.27 1.88
C VAL A 161 -13.17 14.66 2.28
N GLU A 162 -14.49 14.88 2.32
CA GLU A 162 -15.07 16.14 2.79
C GLU A 162 -14.76 16.41 4.27
N ALA A 163 -14.88 15.41 5.14
CA ALA A 163 -14.53 15.54 6.56
C ALA A 163 -13.03 15.82 6.75
N LEU A 164 -12.16 15.15 5.99
CA LEU A 164 -10.72 15.40 5.98
C LEU A 164 -10.39 16.83 5.55
N GLN A 165 -11.03 17.33 4.49
CA GLN A 165 -10.83 18.69 3.97
C GLN A 165 -11.30 19.75 4.97
N GLN A 166 -12.39 19.49 5.68
CA GLN A 166 -12.92 20.34 6.75
C GLN A 166 -12.12 20.24 8.06
N ARG A 167 -11.14 19.32 8.13
CA ARG A 167 -10.34 19.02 9.33
C ARG A 167 -11.18 18.56 10.53
N ASP A 168 -12.32 17.93 10.26
CA ASP A 168 -13.15 17.35 11.32
C ASP A 168 -12.61 15.96 11.71
N ALA A 169 -11.71 15.94 12.69
CA ALA A 169 -11.04 14.72 13.12
C ALA A 169 -11.96 13.67 13.73
N ILE A 170 -13.01 14.11 14.44
CA ILE A 170 -13.96 13.19 15.03
C ILE A 170 -14.76 12.53 13.90
N ARG A 171 -15.32 13.35 13.01
CA ARG A 171 -16.15 12.83 11.92
C ARG A 171 -15.38 11.98 10.92
N ALA A 172 -14.17 12.39 10.55
CA ALA A 172 -13.33 11.63 9.62
C ALA A 172 -12.95 10.25 10.19
N ARG A 173 -12.67 10.18 11.49
CA ARG A 173 -12.38 8.89 12.15
C ARG A 173 -13.60 7.97 12.16
N GLU A 174 -14.76 8.50 12.54
CA GLU A 174 -16.02 7.74 12.51
C GLU A 174 -16.31 7.19 11.11
N LEU A 175 -16.25 8.04 10.09
CA LEU A 175 -16.47 7.64 8.70
C LEU A 175 -15.46 6.58 8.22
N CYS A 176 -14.19 6.69 8.62
CA CYS A 176 -13.18 5.69 8.31
C CYS A 176 -13.51 4.34 8.96
N ILE A 177 -13.89 4.33 10.25
CA ILE A 177 -14.26 3.10 10.96
C ILE A 177 -15.52 2.49 10.35
N ASP A 178 -16.55 3.29 10.10
CA ASP A 178 -17.82 2.85 9.51
C ASP A 178 -17.59 2.20 8.15
N HIS A 179 -16.80 2.84 7.27
CA HIS A 179 -16.40 2.29 5.98
C HIS A 179 -15.71 0.93 6.13
N LEU A 180 -14.74 0.82 7.04
CA LEU A 180 -13.98 -0.41 7.24
C LEU A 180 -14.84 -1.54 7.82
N VAL A 181 -15.74 -1.24 8.75
CA VAL A 181 -16.71 -2.20 9.28
C VAL A 181 -17.64 -2.67 8.17
N HIS A 182 -18.13 -1.75 7.34
CA HIS A 182 -18.99 -2.10 6.21
C HIS A 182 -18.27 -3.01 5.20
N VAL A 183 -17.03 -2.68 4.83
CA VAL A 183 -16.18 -3.53 3.97
C VAL A 183 -15.97 -4.91 4.60
N ARG A 184 -15.70 -4.97 5.91
CA ARG A 184 -15.53 -6.23 6.64
C ARG A 184 -16.78 -7.11 6.55
N VAL A 185 -17.95 -6.55 6.84
CA VAL A 185 -19.23 -7.27 6.81
C VAL A 185 -19.51 -7.78 5.40
N ASN A 186 -19.33 -6.94 4.39
CA ASN A 186 -19.58 -7.32 2.99
C ASN A 186 -18.61 -8.40 2.48
N MET A 187 -17.38 -8.41 2.98
CA MET A 187 -16.33 -9.32 2.53
C MET A 187 -16.30 -10.65 3.30
N LEU A 188 -16.53 -10.62 4.61
CA LEU A 188 -16.39 -11.78 5.51
C LEU A 188 -17.73 -12.33 6.03
N GLY A 189 -18.82 -11.56 5.92
CA GLY A 189 -20.13 -11.94 6.44
C GLY A 189 -20.27 -11.82 7.97
N SER A 190 -19.28 -11.23 8.67
CA SER A 190 -19.28 -11.01 10.12
C SER A 190 -18.36 -9.88 10.58
#